data_AF-A0A7R7CD84-F1
#
_entry.id   AF-A0A7R7CD84-F1
#
_cell.length_a   1.000
_cell.length_b   1.000
_cell.length_c   1.000
_cell.angle_alpha   90.00
_cell.angle_beta   90.00
_cell.angle_gamma   90.00
#
_symmetry.space_group_name_H-M   'P 1'
#
loop_
_entity.id
_entity.type
_entity.pdbx_description
1 polymer ?
#
loop_
_entity_poly.entity_id
_entity_poly.type
_entity_poly.pdbx_seq_one_letter_code
_entity_poly.pdbx_strand_id
1 'polypeptide(L)' 'MQYLTGVAVDPAGNVWAANNIDLMDEVCLTKIPDETVSTRCGGQGFVVFFGLAKPVRTPVVGSQVRRW' A
#
# COMPACT_ATOMS: atom_id res chain seq x y z
N MET A 1 -15.56 -5.89 2.61
CA MET A 1 -14.21 -6.50 2.56
C MET A 1 -13.21 -5.37 2.33
N GLN A 2 -12.09 -5.35 3.05
CA GLN A 2 -11.05 -4.31 2.96
C GLN A 2 -9.82 -4.95 2.29
N TYR A 3 -9.26 -4.33 1.25
CA TYR A 3 -8.11 -4.87 0.53
C TYR A 3 -6.85 -4.06 0.85
N LEU A 4 -5.79 -4.73 1.27
CA LEU A 4 -4.53 -4.06 1.55
C LEU A 4 -3.68 -4.02 0.28
N THR A 5 -3.37 -2.82 -0.20
CA THR A 5 -2.62 -2.62 -1.45
C THR A 5 -1.14 -2.43 -1.19
N GLY A 6 -0.77 -2.05 0.03
CA GLY A 6 0.62 -1.91 0.44
C GLY A 6 0.78 -1.70 1.93
N VAL A 7 1.95 -2.10 2.43
CA VAL A 7 2.38 -1.81 3.80
C VAL A 7 3.81 -1.29 3.74
N ALA A 8 4.08 -0.21 4.47
CA ALA A 8 5.41 0.34 4.63
C ALA A 8 5.68 0.76 6.08
N VAL A 9 6.94 0.67 6.50
CA VAL A 9 7.41 1.19 7.79
C VAL A 9 8.32 2.38 7.53
N ASP A 10 8.01 3.51 8.15
CA ASP A 10 8.83 4.73 8.05
C ASP A 10 9.98 4.73 9.08
N PRO A 11 10.96 5.65 8.98
CA PRO A 11 12.10 5.68 9.91
C PRO A 11 11.74 5.81 11.38
N ALA A 12 10.60 6.42 11.72
CA ALA A 12 10.14 6.56 13.09
C ALA A 12 9.49 5.27 13.63
N GLY A 13 9.27 4.27 12.78
CA GLY A 13 8.59 3.02 13.13
C GLY A 13 7.08 3.09 12.99
N ASN A 14 6.53 4.10 12.31
CA ASN A 14 5.10 4.10 12.01
C ASN A 14 4.83 3.13 10.86
N VAL A 15 3.70 2.43 10.96
CA VAL A 15 3.24 1.49 9.93
C VAL A 15 2.14 2.13 9.12
N TRP A 16 2.40 2.29 7.82
CA TRP A 16 1.47 2.82 6.84
C TRP A 16 0.81 1.65 6.12
N ALA A 17 -0.50 1.55 6.23
CA ALA A 17 -1.34 0.57 5.55
C ALA A 17 -2.15 1.27 4.47
N ALA A 18 -1.85 0.97 3.21
CA ALA A 18 -2.56 1.51 2.06
C ALA A 18 -3.69 0.57 1.66
N ASN A 19 -4.82 1.19 1.33
CA ASN A 19 -5.95 0.59 0.64
C ASN A 19 -6.44 1.66 -0.34
N ASN A 20 -5.74 1.88 -1.45
CA ASN A 20 -5.88 3.08 -2.28
C ASN A 20 -6.19 2.80 -3.75
N ILE A 21 -6.99 1.77 -4.00
CA ILE A 21 -7.38 1.30 -5.31
C ILE A 21 -8.91 1.42 -5.42
N ASP A 22 -9.43 2.08 -6.46
CA ASP A 22 -10.76 2.71 -6.43
C ASP A 22 -11.87 2.06 -7.28
N LEU A 23 -11.59 0.97 -8.00
CA LEU A 23 -12.52 0.39 -8.99
C LEU A 23 -13.29 -0.82 -8.45
N MET A 24 -14.00 -0.65 -7.32
CA MET A 24 -14.74 -1.75 -6.66
C MET A 24 -15.81 -2.36 -7.57
N ASP A 25 -16.61 -1.53 -8.24
CA ASP A 25 -17.73 -2.02 -9.05
C ASP A 25 -17.24 -2.65 -10.37
N GLU A 26 -16.28 -2.01 -11.05
CA GLU A 26 -15.77 -2.50 -12.33
C GLU A 26 -14.86 -3.72 -12.18
N VAL A 27 -14.22 -3.92 -11.01
CA VAL A 27 -13.22 -4.97 -10.81
C VAL A 27 -13.64 -6.03 -9.79
N CYS A 28 -14.12 -5.64 -8.60
CA CYS A 28 -14.38 -6.60 -7.52
C CYS A 28 -15.76 -7.26 -7.61
N LEU A 29 -16.78 -6.52 -8.05
CA LEU A 29 -18.16 -7.00 -8.08
C LEU A 29 -18.54 -7.58 -9.44
N THR A 30 -17.77 -7.27 -10.48
CA THR A 30 -17.98 -7.79 -11.83
C THR A 30 -17.43 -9.21 -11.96
N LYS A 31 -18.20 -10.11 -12.58
CA LYS A 31 -17.85 -11.55 -12.70
C LYS A 31 -16.64 -11.81 -13.59
N ILE A 32 -16.41 -10.97 -14.60
CA ILE A 32 -15.29 -11.03 -15.55
C ILE A 32 -14.80 -9.59 -15.76
N PRO A 33 -13.84 -9.10 -14.97
CA PRO A 33 -13.30 -7.75 -15.12
C PRO A 33 -12.36 -7.66 -16.33
N ASP A 34 -12.11 -6.43 -16.80
CA ASP A 34 -11.04 -6.19 -17.78
C ASP A 34 -9.68 -6.49 -17.13
N GLU A 35 -8.89 -7.33 -17.80
CA GLU A 35 -7.57 -7.77 -17.32
C GLU A 35 -6.62 -6.62 -17.03
N THR A 36 -6.77 -5.48 -17.72
CA THR A 36 -5.94 -4.27 -17.51
C THR A 36 -6.18 -3.59 -16.16
N VAL A 37 -7.32 -3.86 -15.53
CA VAL A 37 -7.71 -3.28 -14.24
C VAL A 37 -8.00 -4.33 -13.16
N SER A 38 -7.76 -5.62 -13.43
CA SER A 38 -8.05 -6.73 -12.51
C SER A 38 -7.38 -6.62 -11.13
N THR A 39 -6.25 -5.93 -11.03
CA THR A 39 -5.55 -5.66 -9.76
C THR A 39 -6.13 -4.47 -9.01
N ARG A 40 -7.05 -3.72 -9.63
CA ARG A 40 -7.64 -2.51 -9.09
C ARG A 40 -8.89 -2.77 -8.23
N CYS A 41 -8.92 -3.90 -7.55
CA CYS A 41 -9.95 -4.24 -6.57
C CYS A 41 -9.55 -3.78 -5.16
N GLY A 42 -10.12 -2.66 -4.68
CA GLY A 42 -9.73 -2.04 -3.40
C GLY A 42 -10.69 -0.98 -2.87
N GLY A 43 -10.32 -0.35 -1.76
CA GLY A 43 -10.90 0.88 -1.23
C GLY A 43 -9.96 2.09 -1.43
N GLN A 44 -10.29 3.24 -0.82
CA GLN A 44 -9.62 4.52 -1.09
C GLN A 44 -9.25 5.24 0.21
N GLY A 45 -8.10 4.86 0.78
CA GLY A 45 -7.60 5.40 2.03
C GLY A 45 -6.26 4.82 2.49
N PHE A 46 -5.67 5.47 3.48
CA PHE A 46 -4.47 5.04 4.17
C PHE A 46 -4.74 5.08 5.68
N VAL A 47 -4.18 4.13 6.41
CA VAL A 47 -4.19 4.13 7.88
C VAL A 47 -2.74 4.15 8.35
N VAL A 48 -2.43 5.00 9.32
CA VAL A 48 -1.11 5.06 9.95
C VAL A 48 -1.23 4.62 11.40
N PHE A 49 -0.47 3.59 11.75
CA PHE A 49 -0.28 3.18 13.14
C PHE A 49 1.02 3.78 13.66
N PHE A 50 0.90 4.73 14.59
CA PHE A 50 2.07 5.39 15.17
C PHE A 50 2.84 4.45 16.10
N GLY A 51 4.15 4.33 15.89
CA GLY A 51 5.06 3.55 16.74
C GLY A 51 4.78 2.04 16.81
N LEU A 52 4.07 1.47 15.83
CA LEU A 52 3.73 0.04 15.81
C LEU A 52 4.96 -0.86 15.59
N ALA A 53 5.99 -0.36 14.88
CA ALA A 53 7.25 -1.05 14.64
C ALA A 53 8.42 -0.34 15.34
N LYS A 54 9.55 -1.06 15.51
CA LYS A 54 10.82 -0.41 15.89
C LYS A 54 11.32 0.49 14.75
N PRO A 55 12.03 1.59 15.03
CA PRO A 55 12.65 2.44 14.00
C PRO A 55 13.45 1.62 12.98
N VAL A 56 13.28 1.92 11.69
CA VAL A 56 13.97 1.23 10.58
C VAL A 56 14.92 2.18 9.83
N ARG A 57 16.02 1.64 9.31
CA ARG A 57 16.92 2.41 8.42
C ARG A 57 16.32 2.45 7.02
N THR A 58 16.19 3.65 6.44
CA THR A 58 15.67 3.86 5.08
C THR A 58 16.78 3.99 4.04
N PRO A 59 16.46 3.71 2.76
CA PRO A 59 15.20 3.21 2.22
C PRO A 59 15.09 1.70 2.41
N VAL A 60 13.86 1.25 2.57
CA VAL A 60 13.53 -0.18 2.68
C VAL A 60 13.51 -0.84 1.29
N VAL A 61 13.34 -0.06 0.22
CA VAL A 61 13.38 -0.50 -1.19
C VAL A 61 14.25 0.46 -2.00
N GLY A 62 15.15 -0.09 -2.82
CA GLY A 62 16.14 0.67 -3.61
C GLY A 62 17.40 1.00 -2.81
N SER A 63 18.51 1.30 -3.49
CA SER A 63 19.78 1.64 -2.82
C SER A 63 19.77 3.07 -2.29
N GLN A 64 20.37 3.31 -1.11
CA GLN A 64 20.85 4.66 -0.76
C GLN A 64 21.95 5.05 -1.74
N VAL A 65 21.61 5.78 -2.80
CA VAL A 65 22.63 6.47 -3.58
C VAL A 65 22.99 7.75 -2.83
N ARG A 66 23.82 7.62 -1.79
CA ARG A 66 24.57 8.76 -1.29
C ARG A 66 25.93 8.73 -1.97
N ARG A 67 25.98 9.29 -3.17
CA ARG A 67 27.24 9.56 -3.87
C ARG A 67 27.86 10.79 -3.19
N TRP A 68 28.99 10.59 -2.53
CA TRP A 68 29.89 11.68 -2.17
C TRP A 68 30.46 12.28 -3.44
#